data_AF-A0A9E6RRN2-F1
#
_entry.id   AF-A0A9E6RRN2-F1
#
_cell.length_a   1.000
_cell.length_b   1.000
_cell.length_c   1.000
_cell.angle_alpha   90.00
_cell.angle_beta   90.00
_cell.angle_gamma   90.00
#
_symmetry.space_group_name_H-M   'P 1'
#
loop_
_entity.id
_entity.type
_entity.pdbx_description
1 polymer ?
#
loop_
_entity_poly.entity_id
_entity_poly.type
_entity_poly.pdbx_seq_one_letter_code
_entity_poly.pdbx_strand_id
1 'polypeptide(L)'
;MARKAKIDSGPPPSPVDQEKTRQAFKDDLKELDHQTEIARAAQAKVRATKKRLLSLGKALGFDPSQVDWAIQARKQEPEDIDRETRKRTEMARLLSIPLGTQLGLDFDGVSVATKIDTEALAAAKEAEKETIWSQAAALEQANAGGYKSGQQGMAEDDNPYPADDKPAEHDEWKRGWKLGVSAAAAAVKTGGRKTRGRVAELGASH
;
A
#
# COMPACT_ATOMS: atom_id res chain seq x y z
N MET A 1 -23.33 -57.72 -3.08
CA MET A 1 -24.48 -58.58 -3.46
C MET A 1 -25.68 -58.20 -2.59
N ALA A 2 -26.62 -57.42 -3.11
CA ALA A 2 -27.81 -56.99 -2.37
C ALA A 2 -29.01 -57.89 -2.75
N ARG A 3 -29.65 -58.50 -1.75
CA ARG A 3 -30.82 -59.37 -1.93
C ARG A 3 -32.04 -58.50 -2.27
N LYS A 4 -32.60 -58.67 -3.47
CA LYS A 4 -33.91 -58.12 -3.84
C LYS A 4 -34.99 -58.88 -3.08
N ALA A 5 -35.67 -58.20 -2.15
CA ALA A 5 -36.89 -58.69 -1.54
C ALA A 5 -38.01 -58.71 -2.59
N LYS A 6 -38.62 -59.88 -2.79
CA LYS A 6 -39.76 -60.10 -3.68
C LYS A 6 -40.98 -59.55 -2.96
N ILE A 7 -41.51 -58.42 -3.42
CA ILE A 7 -42.76 -57.83 -2.90
C ILE A 7 -43.89 -58.76 -3.35
N ASP A 8 -44.48 -59.45 -2.39
CA ASP A 8 -45.63 -60.32 -2.59
C ASP A 8 -46.85 -59.42 -2.84
N SER A 9 -47.30 -59.35 -4.10
CA SER A 9 -48.46 -58.57 -4.49
C SER A 9 -49.72 -59.33 -4.10
N GLY A 10 -50.34 -58.94 -2.98
CA GLY A 10 -51.62 -59.50 -2.53
C GLY A 10 -52.74 -59.39 -3.57
N PRO A 11 -53.90 -60.04 -3.33
CA PRO A 11 -55.00 -60.06 -4.28
C PRO A 11 -55.44 -58.64 -4.65
N PRO A 12 -55.78 -58.39 -5.93
CA PRO A 12 -56.17 -57.06 -6.39
C PRO A 12 -57.38 -56.57 -5.59
N PRO A 13 -57.40 -55.30 -5.15
CA PRO A 13 -58.49 -54.74 -4.36
C PRO A 13 -59.82 -54.87 -5.11
N SER A 14 -60.91 -55.13 -4.39
CA SER A 14 -62.23 -55.32 -5.00
C SER A 14 -62.65 -54.09 -5.81
N PRO A 15 -63.52 -54.21 -6.84
CA PRO A 15 -63.95 -53.07 -7.66
C PRO A 15 -64.54 -51.91 -6.85
N VAL A 16 -65.18 -52.19 -5.71
CA VAL A 16 -65.73 -51.18 -4.79
C VAL A 16 -64.61 -50.43 -4.05
N ASP A 17 -63.52 -51.13 -3.72
CA ASP A 17 -62.33 -50.54 -3.08
C ASP A 17 -61.51 -49.72 -4.09
N GLN A 18 -61.49 -50.13 -5.36
CA GLN A 18 -60.86 -49.36 -6.44
C GLN A 18 -61.59 -48.03 -6.70
N GLU A 19 -62.92 -48.02 -6.69
CA GLU A 19 -63.71 -46.79 -6.89
C GLU A 19 -63.50 -45.80 -5.73
N LYS A 20 -63.52 -46.30 -4.48
CA LYS A 20 -63.22 -45.49 -3.28
C LYS A 20 -61.79 -44.93 -3.30
N THR A 21 -60.83 -45.75 -3.71
CA THR A 21 -59.42 -45.35 -3.84
C THR A 21 -59.23 -44.30 -4.94
N ARG A 22 -59.93 -44.44 -6.08
CA ARG A 22 -59.93 -43.43 -7.16
C ARG A 22 -60.57 -42.12 -6.71
N GLN A 23 -61.63 -42.18 -5.92
CA GLN A 23 -62.29 -40.98 -5.40
C GLN A 23 -61.39 -40.27 -4.37
N ALA A 24 -60.82 -40.99 -3.41
CA ALA A 24 -59.84 -40.45 -2.47
C ALA A 24 -58.65 -39.80 -3.18
N PHE A 25 -58.10 -40.44 -4.22
CA PHE A 25 -57.02 -39.88 -5.02
C PHE A 25 -57.40 -38.57 -5.74
N LYS A 26 -58.63 -38.47 -6.27
CA LYS A 26 -59.11 -37.23 -6.90
C LYS A 26 -59.31 -36.11 -5.87
N ASP A 27 -59.78 -36.45 -4.68
CA ASP A 27 -60.00 -35.47 -3.61
C ASP A 27 -58.65 -34.98 -3.05
N ASP A 28 -57.67 -35.88 -2.86
CA ASP A 28 -56.30 -35.52 -2.48
C ASP A 28 -55.60 -34.66 -3.54
N LEU A 29 -55.83 -34.91 -4.83
CA LEU A 29 -55.31 -34.07 -5.92
C LEU A 29 -55.88 -32.66 -5.87
N LYS A 30 -57.19 -32.50 -5.63
CA LYS A 30 -57.82 -31.18 -5.49
C LYS A 30 -57.29 -30.43 -4.27
N GLU A 31 -57.10 -31.13 -3.16
CA GLU A 31 -56.50 -30.55 -1.95
C GLU A 31 -55.06 -30.11 -2.21
N LEU A 32 -54.27 -30.93 -2.90
CA LEU A 32 -52.91 -30.57 -3.32
C LEU A 32 -52.92 -29.34 -4.22
N ASP A 33 -53.78 -29.29 -5.24
CA ASP A 33 -53.89 -28.14 -6.14
C ASP A 33 -54.24 -26.86 -5.35
N HIS A 34 -55.21 -26.93 -4.44
CA HIS A 34 -55.57 -25.81 -3.56
C HIS A 34 -54.39 -25.34 -2.70
N GLN A 35 -53.66 -26.28 -2.08
CA GLN A 35 -52.46 -25.94 -1.29
C GLN A 35 -51.36 -25.33 -2.16
N THR A 36 -51.18 -25.78 -3.40
CA THR A 36 -50.19 -25.18 -4.31
C THR A 36 -50.57 -23.76 -4.72
N GLU A 37 -51.86 -23.46 -4.92
CA GLU A 37 -52.33 -22.11 -5.20
C GLU A 37 -52.08 -21.16 -4.03
N ILE A 38 -52.40 -21.60 -2.80
CA ILE A 38 -52.12 -20.85 -1.57
C ILE A 38 -50.61 -20.60 -1.44
N ALA A 39 -49.79 -21.64 -1.65
CA ALA A 39 -48.33 -21.53 -1.57
C ALA A 39 -47.78 -20.56 -2.63
N ARG A 40 -48.29 -20.60 -3.88
CA ARG A 40 -47.92 -19.66 -4.94
C ARG A 40 -48.27 -18.22 -4.58
N ALA A 41 -49.48 -17.98 -4.06
CA ALA A 41 -49.91 -16.66 -3.61
C ALA A 41 -49.04 -16.15 -2.45
N ALA A 42 -48.69 -17.00 -1.49
CA ALA A 42 -47.79 -16.67 -0.39
C ALA A 42 -46.38 -16.33 -0.90
N GLN A 43 -45.83 -17.13 -1.81
CA GLN A 43 -44.53 -16.86 -2.43
C GLN A 43 -44.52 -15.54 -3.22
N ALA A 44 -45.59 -15.22 -3.94
CA ALA A 44 -45.72 -13.95 -4.66
C ALA A 44 -45.65 -12.76 -3.69
N LYS A 45 -46.35 -12.83 -2.54
CA LYS A 45 -46.29 -11.80 -1.49
C LYS A 45 -44.88 -11.65 -0.93
N VAL A 46 -44.18 -12.75 -0.62
CA VAL A 46 -42.80 -12.73 -0.12
C VAL A 46 -41.86 -12.04 -1.13
N ARG A 47 -41.98 -12.35 -2.43
CA ARG A 47 -41.18 -11.73 -3.49
C ARG A 47 -41.44 -10.24 -3.61
N ALA A 48 -42.71 -9.81 -3.53
CA ALA A 48 -43.08 -8.40 -3.58
C ALA A 48 -42.49 -7.62 -2.39
N THR A 49 -42.59 -8.16 -1.17
CA THR A 49 -42.01 -7.57 0.03
C THR A 49 -40.49 -7.49 -0.06
N LYS A 50 -39.83 -8.55 -0.54
CA LYS A 50 -38.38 -8.56 -0.78
C LYS A 50 -37.97 -7.45 -1.76
N LYS A 51 -38.66 -7.32 -2.90
CA LYS A 51 -38.39 -6.26 -3.88
C LYS A 51 -38.55 -4.86 -3.26
N ARG A 52 -39.58 -4.66 -2.43
CA ARG A 52 -39.77 -3.40 -1.70
C ARG A 52 -38.60 -3.12 -0.75
N LEU A 53 -38.17 -4.11 0.04
CA LEU A 53 -37.02 -3.97 0.94
C LEU A 53 -35.74 -3.61 0.20
N LEU A 54 -35.47 -4.26 -0.94
CA LEU A 54 -34.33 -3.93 -1.79
C LEU A 54 -34.40 -2.48 -2.31
N SER A 55 -35.59 -2.03 -2.73
CA SER A 55 -35.77 -0.64 -3.20
C SER A 55 -35.57 0.38 -2.09
N LEU A 56 -36.04 0.09 -0.87
CA LEU A 56 -35.84 0.94 0.31
C LEU A 56 -34.37 0.95 0.74
N GLY A 57 -33.73 -0.21 0.77
CA GLY A 57 -32.29 -0.31 1.09
C GLY A 57 -31.44 0.49 0.11
N LYS A 58 -31.75 0.42 -1.20
CA LYS A 58 -31.10 1.25 -2.21
C LYS A 58 -31.32 2.75 -1.97
N ALA A 59 -32.52 3.17 -1.59
CA ALA A 59 -32.81 4.56 -1.25
C ALA A 59 -32.05 5.03 0.00
N LEU A 60 -31.73 4.11 0.92
CA LEU A 60 -30.88 4.35 2.08
C LEU A 60 -29.37 4.25 1.80
N GLY A 61 -28.99 3.96 0.55
CA GLY A 61 -27.58 3.86 0.12
C GLY A 61 -26.95 2.47 0.31
N PHE A 62 -27.72 1.45 0.70
CA PHE A 62 -27.20 0.08 0.80
C PHE A 62 -27.22 -0.63 -0.56
N ASP A 63 -26.22 -1.48 -0.78
CA ASP A 63 -26.20 -2.35 -1.96
C ASP A 63 -27.26 -3.48 -1.82
N PRO A 64 -27.97 -3.85 -2.89
CA PRO A 64 -28.95 -4.94 -2.85
C PRO A 64 -28.42 -6.26 -2.28
N SER A 65 -27.15 -6.59 -2.52
CA SER A 65 -26.53 -7.81 -1.98
C SER A 65 -26.37 -7.76 -0.46
N GLN A 66 -26.13 -6.59 0.12
CA GLN A 66 -26.02 -6.40 1.58
C GLN A 66 -27.39 -6.55 2.25
N VAL A 67 -28.43 -6.01 1.62
CA VAL A 67 -29.81 -6.16 2.10
C VAL A 67 -30.24 -7.62 2.04
N ASP A 68 -29.89 -8.33 0.96
CA ASP A 68 -30.17 -9.76 0.83
C ASP A 68 -29.42 -10.60 1.87
N TRP A 69 -28.15 -10.29 2.12
CA TRP A 69 -27.38 -10.91 3.19
C TRP A 69 -28.02 -10.66 4.55
N ALA A 70 -28.42 -9.42 4.86
CA ALA A 70 -29.07 -9.07 6.12
C ALA A 70 -30.39 -9.82 6.33
N ILE A 71 -31.20 -10.01 5.28
CA ILE A 71 -32.44 -10.80 5.36
C ILE A 71 -32.15 -12.26 5.73
N GLN A 72 -31.06 -12.83 5.22
CA GLN A 72 -30.65 -14.21 5.53
C GLN A 72 -30.04 -14.32 6.93
N ALA A 73 -29.15 -13.39 7.28
CA ALA A 73 -28.48 -13.34 8.58
C ALA A 73 -29.49 -13.24 9.74
N ARG A 74 -30.61 -12.54 9.56
CA ARG A 74 -31.69 -12.47 10.56
C ARG A 74 -32.32 -13.82 10.94
N LYS A 75 -32.13 -14.87 10.13
CA LYS A 75 -32.63 -16.22 10.40
C LYS A 75 -31.56 -17.15 10.97
N GLN A 76 -30.30 -16.72 10.97
CA GLN A 76 -29.17 -17.50 11.46
C GLN A 76 -28.89 -17.14 12.92
N GLU A 77 -28.30 -18.08 13.64
CA GLU A 77 -27.78 -17.78 14.98
C GLU A 77 -26.55 -16.87 14.88
N PRO A 78 -26.33 -15.96 15.84
CA PRO A 78 -25.16 -15.09 15.85
C PRO A 78 -23.84 -15.85 15.73
N GLU A 79 -23.74 -17.00 16.39
CA GLU A 79 -22.54 -17.85 16.38
C GLU A 79 -22.21 -18.41 15.00
N ASP A 80 -23.24 -18.69 14.18
CA ASP A 80 -23.05 -19.17 12.81
C ASP A 80 -22.54 -18.06 11.90
N ILE A 81 -23.04 -16.83 12.08
CA ILE A 81 -22.57 -15.65 11.34
C ILE A 81 -21.10 -15.38 11.67
N ASP A 82 -20.72 -15.45 12.94
CA ASP A 82 -19.33 -15.27 13.38
C ASP A 82 -18.42 -16.35 12.80
N ARG A 83 -18.87 -17.62 12.82
CA ARG A 83 -18.13 -18.75 12.25
C ARG A 83 -17.96 -18.61 10.74
N GLU A 84 -19.00 -18.21 10.02
CA GLU A 84 -18.95 -17.99 8.58
C GLU A 84 -18.00 -16.83 8.24
N THR A 85 -18.09 -15.74 8.99
CA THR A 85 -17.22 -14.57 8.82
C THR A 85 -15.77 -14.94 9.09
N ARG A 86 -15.48 -15.72 10.14
CA ARG A 86 -14.12 -16.22 10.43
C ARG A 86 -13.58 -17.08 9.29
N LYS A 87 -14.37 -18.01 8.76
CA LYS A 87 -13.99 -18.87 7.62
C LYS A 87 -13.74 -18.06 6.35
N ARG A 88 -14.58 -17.06 6.06
CA ARG A 88 -14.41 -16.14 4.92
C ARG A 88 -13.09 -15.35 5.05
N THR A 89 -12.78 -14.89 6.25
CA THR A 89 -11.52 -14.20 6.58
C THR A 89 -10.30 -15.12 6.43
N GLU A 90 -10.36 -16.35 6.96
CA GLU A 90 -9.29 -17.35 6.80
C GLU A 90 -9.03 -17.68 5.33
N MET A 91 -10.08 -17.86 4.54
CA MET A 91 -9.97 -18.11 3.10
C MET A 91 -9.36 -16.92 2.36
N ALA A 92 -9.78 -15.70 2.66
CA ALA A 92 -9.21 -14.51 2.04
C ALA A 92 -7.73 -14.31 2.42
N ARG A 93 -7.32 -14.67 3.65
CA ARG A 93 -5.90 -14.72 4.05
C ARG A 93 -5.12 -15.76 3.23
N LEU A 94 -5.67 -16.96 3.09
CA LEU A 94 -5.06 -18.03 2.29
C LEU A 94 -4.83 -17.61 0.85
N LEU A 95 -5.75 -16.82 0.29
CA LEU A 95 -5.69 -16.31 -1.09
C LEU A 95 -4.96 -14.97 -1.22
N SER A 96 -4.38 -14.45 -0.13
CA SER A 96 -3.73 -13.14 -0.08
C SER A 96 -4.62 -11.98 -0.58
N ILE A 97 -5.94 -12.10 -0.42
CA ILE A 97 -6.89 -11.05 -0.77
C ILE A 97 -6.80 -9.98 0.33
N PRO A 98 -6.56 -8.70 -0.01
CA PRO A 98 -6.55 -7.63 0.97
C PRO A 98 -7.96 -7.47 1.56
N LEU A 99 -8.15 -7.95 2.78
CA LEU A 99 -9.35 -7.71 3.56
C LEU A 99 -9.24 -6.29 4.13
N GLY A 100 -10.08 -5.38 3.65
CA GLY A 100 -10.02 -3.97 4.02
C GLY A 100 -9.94 -3.75 5.53
N THR A 101 -8.93 -2.98 5.95
CA THR A 101 -8.83 -2.11 7.14
C THR A 101 -9.58 -2.53 8.41
N GLN A 102 -9.70 -3.83 8.71
CA GLN A 102 -10.30 -4.24 9.97
C GLN A 102 -9.24 -4.17 11.06
N LEU A 103 -9.22 -3.01 11.73
CA LEU A 103 -8.46 -2.66 12.95
C LEU A 103 -6.97 -2.37 12.75
N GLY A 104 -6.60 -1.53 11.76
CA GLY A 104 -5.35 -0.76 11.81
C GLY A 104 -4.06 -1.54 12.00
N LEU A 105 -4.06 -2.85 11.74
CA LEU A 105 -2.95 -3.78 11.88
C LEU A 105 -2.78 -4.46 10.53
N ASP A 106 -1.63 -4.25 9.90
CA ASP A 106 -1.25 -5.03 8.74
C ASP A 106 -0.89 -6.46 9.15
N PHE A 107 -0.80 -7.35 8.16
CA PHE A 107 -0.53 -8.79 8.27
C PHE A 107 0.71 -9.16 9.12
N ASP A 108 1.59 -8.21 9.42
CA ASP A 108 2.80 -8.38 10.23
C ASP A 108 2.62 -7.97 11.71
N GLY A 109 1.40 -7.62 12.13
CA GLY A 109 1.12 -7.14 13.49
C GLY A 109 1.58 -5.71 13.77
N VAL A 110 2.03 -4.99 12.75
CA VAL A 110 2.44 -3.58 12.84
C VAL A 110 1.27 -2.69 12.41
N SER A 111 1.01 -1.65 13.20
CA SER A 111 -0.11 -0.75 12.86
C SER A 111 0.20 0.09 11.62
N VAL A 112 -0.83 0.39 10.83
CA VAL A 112 -0.70 1.26 9.64
C VAL A 112 -0.16 2.64 10.03
N ALA A 113 -0.53 3.15 11.21
CA ALA A 113 0.04 4.39 11.76
C ALA A 113 1.55 4.28 12.00
N THR A 114 2.01 3.15 12.56
CA THR A 114 3.45 2.91 12.77
C THR A 114 4.20 2.83 11.45
N LYS A 115 3.59 2.26 10.39
CA LYS A 115 4.21 2.23 9.05
C LYS A 115 4.31 3.62 8.45
N ILE A 116 3.25 4.43 8.51
CA ILE A 116 3.29 5.82 8.03
C ILE A 116 4.32 6.64 8.82
N ASP A 117 4.37 6.50 10.15
CA ASP A 117 5.34 7.22 10.99
C ASP A 117 6.78 6.76 10.72
N THR A 118 7.00 5.47 10.50
CA THR A 118 8.34 4.94 10.19
C THR A 118 8.80 5.31 8.78
N GLU A 119 7.90 5.32 7.79
CA GLU A 119 8.18 5.79 6.43
C GLU A 119 8.45 7.30 6.40
N ALA A 120 7.65 8.10 7.13
CA ALA A 120 7.87 9.53 7.26
C ALA A 120 9.21 9.84 7.97
N LEU A 121 9.54 9.10 9.04
CA LEU A 121 10.83 9.22 9.72
C LEU A 121 12.00 8.77 8.85
N ALA A 122 11.83 7.73 8.04
CA ALA A 122 12.86 7.26 7.11
C ALA A 122 13.09 8.28 5.99
N ALA A 123 12.03 8.83 5.40
CA ALA A 123 12.10 9.88 4.39
C ALA A 123 12.74 11.16 4.95
N ALA A 124 12.40 11.55 6.19
CA ALA A 124 13.03 12.70 6.86
C ALA A 124 14.52 12.48 7.10
N LYS A 125 14.94 11.27 7.51
CA LYS A 125 16.36 10.94 7.70
C LYS A 125 17.15 10.91 6.39
N GLU A 126 16.56 10.41 5.31
CA GLU A 126 17.21 10.45 4.00
C GLU A 126 17.31 11.88 3.45
N ALA A 127 16.27 12.70 3.60
CA ALA A 127 16.32 14.12 3.24
C ALA A 127 17.36 14.90 4.08
N GLU A 128 17.51 14.57 5.36
CA GLU A 128 18.54 15.15 6.23
C GLU A 128 19.95 14.76 5.77
N LYS A 129 20.18 13.47 5.45
CA LYS A 129 21.46 13.01 4.89
C LYS A 129 21.79 13.69 3.55
N GLU A 130 20.80 13.84 2.67
CA GLU A 130 20.98 14.51 1.37
C GLU A 130 21.34 15.98 1.56
N THR A 131 20.70 16.66 2.52
CA THR A 131 21.02 18.04 2.89
C THR A 131 22.45 18.16 3.43
N ILE A 132 22.85 17.29 4.36
CA ILE A 132 24.22 17.27 4.93
C ILE A 132 25.26 16.98 3.84
N TRP A 133 25.00 16.02 2.96
CA TRP A 133 25.93 15.70 1.87
C TRP A 133 26.05 16.86 0.87
N SER A 134 24.94 17.55 0.57
CA SER A 134 24.94 18.74 -0.30
C SER A 134 25.72 19.90 0.30
N GLN A 135 25.65 20.10 1.62
CA GLN A 135 26.39 21.16 2.32
C GLN A 135 27.88 20.84 2.38
N ALA A 136 28.25 19.59 2.67
CA ALA A 136 29.66 19.16 2.64
C ALA A 136 30.28 19.34 1.25
N ALA A 137 29.56 18.98 0.18
CA ALA A 137 29.99 19.19 -1.19
C ALA A 137 30.15 20.68 -1.55
N ALA A 138 29.24 21.54 -1.07
CA ALA A 138 29.34 22.99 -1.27
C ALA A 138 30.57 23.61 -0.58
N LEU A 139 30.89 23.16 0.64
CA LEU A 139 32.07 23.60 1.38
C LEU A 139 33.37 23.13 0.71
N GLU A 140 33.42 21.88 0.23
CA GLU A 140 34.57 21.36 -0.51
C GLU A 140 34.78 22.14 -1.82
N GLN A 141 33.70 22.44 -2.54
CA GLN A 141 33.75 23.25 -3.75
C GLN A 141 34.24 24.67 -3.47
N ALA A 142 33.79 25.29 -2.38
CA ALA A 142 34.23 26.61 -1.96
C ALA A 142 35.73 26.62 -1.65
N ASN A 143 36.21 25.63 -0.88
CA ASN A 143 37.64 25.47 -0.58
C ASN A 143 38.49 25.28 -1.85
N ALA A 144 38.06 24.39 -2.75
CA ALA A 144 38.75 24.14 -4.02
C ALA A 144 38.75 25.37 -4.94
N GLY A 145 37.64 26.12 -4.97
CA GLY A 145 37.54 27.38 -5.69
C GLY A 145 38.51 28.42 -5.17
N GLY A 146 38.57 28.60 -3.85
CA GLY A 146 39.51 29.49 -3.18
C GLY A 146 40.95 29.14 -3.52
N TYR A 147 41.31 27.85 -3.41
CA TYR A 147 42.66 27.37 -3.74
C TYR A 147 43.09 27.75 -5.16
N LYS A 148 42.21 27.57 -6.15
CA LYS A 148 42.48 27.95 -7.54
C LYS A 148 42.65 29.48 -7.69
N SER A 149 41.76 30.26 -7.08
CA SER A 149 41.84 31.73 -7.11
C SER A 149 43.13 32.25 -6.48
N GLY A 150 43.56 31.66 -5.35
CA GLY A 150 44.83 31.98 -4.71
C GLY A 150 46.05 31.64 -5.56
N GLN A 151 46.01 30.52 -6.30
CA GLN A 151 47.07 30.18 -7.26
C GLN A 151 47.14 31.14 -8.45
N GLN A 152 46.00 31.70 -8.86
CA GLN A 152 45.88 32.64 -9.97
C GLN A 152 46.19 34.09 -9.56
N GLY A 153 46.40 34.36 -8.27
CA GLY A 153 46.72 35.70 -7.76
C GLY A 153 45.52 36.65 -7.70
N MET A 154 44.29 36.12 -7.65
CA MET A 154 43.09 36.93 -7.42
C MET A 154 43.10 37.54 -6.02
N ALA A 155 42.44 38.68 -5.82
CA ALA A 155 42.35 39.32 -4.52
C ALA A 155 41.44 38.53 -3.58
N GLU A 156 41.67 38.60 -2.26
CA GLU A 156 40.78 37.94 -1.28
C GLU A 156 39.35 38.52 -1.33
N ASP A 157 39.22 39.79 -1.70
CA ASP A 157 37.93 40.50 -1.84
C ASP A 157 37.12 40.03 -3.05
N ASP A 158 37.72 39.26 -3.98
CA ASP A 158 37.01 38.64 -5.12
C ASP A 158 36.27 37.34 -4.72
N ASN A 159 36.08 37.10 -3.42
CA ASN A 159 35.36 35.94 -2.92
C ASN A 159 33.90 35.95 -3.42
N PRO A 160 33.45 34.93 -4.18
CA PRO A 160 32.09 34.88 -4.71
C PRO A 160 31.03 34.53 -3.65
N TYR A 161 31.44 34.18 -2.43
CA TYR A 161 30.55 33.85 -1.33
C TYR A 161 30.47 35.03 -0.34
N PRO A 162 29.34 35.74 -0.24
CA PRO A 162 29.19 36.84 0.71
C PRO A 162 29.22 36.34 2.16
N ALA A 163 29.91 37.07 3.05
CA ALA A 163 30.06 36.67 4.46
C ALA A 163 28.73 36.60 5.22
N ASP A 164 27.76 37.46 4.88
CA ASP A 164 26.46 37.52 5.56
C ASP A 164 25.50 36.42 5.10
N ASP A 165 25.55 36.05 3.82
CA ASP A 165 24.60 35.10 3.21
C ASP A 165 25.12 33.66 3.25
N LYS A 166 26.43 33.46 3.15
CA LYS A 166 27.09 32.14 3.06
C LYS A 166 28.38 32.11 3.89
N PRO A 167 28.28 32.28 5.22
CA PRO A 167 29.45 32.43 6.09
C PRO A 167 30.38 31.21 6.04
N ALA A 168 29.83 29.99 5.99
CA ALA A 168 30.62 28.76 5.99
C ALA A 168 31.40 28.56 4.68
N GLU A 169 30.75 28.75 3.53
CA GLU A 169 31.39 28.70 2.22
C GLU A 169 32.40 29.85 2.04
N HIS A 170 32.08 31.05 2.55
CA HIS A 170 33.01 32.18 2.56
C HIS A 170 34.30 31.86 3.31
N ASP A 171 34.19 31.26 4.51
CA ASP A 171 35.36 30.89 5.32
C ASP A 171 36.18 29.75 4.71
N GLU A 172 35.53 28.74 4.12
CA GLU A 172 36.23 27.66 3.42
C GLU A 172 36.93 28.15 2.16
N TRP A 173 36.29 29.03 1.38
CA TRP A 173 36.95 29.66 0.23
C TRP A 173 38.17 30.46 0.66
N LYS A 174 38.09 31.26 1.73
CA LYS A 174 39.24 32.00 2.28
C LYS A 174 40.36 31.08 2.73
N ARG A 175 40.04 29.94 3.36
CA ARG A 175 41.03 28.93 3.74
C ARG A 175 41.72 28.36 2.49
N GLY A 176 40.95 27.96 1.48
CA GLY A 176 41.47 27.50 0.20
C GLY A 176 42.40 28.54 -0.45
N TRP A 177 41.95 29.80 -0.53
CA TRP A 177 42.70 30.91 -1.12
C TRP A 177 44.06 31.10 -0.47
N LYS A 178 44.14 31.13 0.87
CA LYS A 178 45.42 31.24 1.60
C LYS A 178 46.39 30.09 1.26
N LEU A 179 45.87 28.87 1.13
CA LEU A 179 46.66 27.71 0.72
C LEU A 179 47.15 27.85 -0.74
N GLY A 180 46.29 28.35 -1.64
CA GLY A 180 46.62 28.60 -3.04
C GLY A 180 47.72 29.66 -3.21
N VAL A 181 47.61 30.79 -2.51
CA VAL A 181 48.62 31.86 -2.49
C VAL A 181 49.96 31.33 -1.97
N SER A 182 49.92 30.55 -0.87
CA SER A 182 51.12 29.94 -0.30
C SER A 182 51.80 28.97 -1.26
N ALA A 183 51.01 28.15 -1.98
CA ALA A 183 51.50 27.23 -2.98
C ALA A 183 52.13 27.95 -4.19
N ALA A 184 51.49 29.01 -4.68
CA ALA A 184 52.03 29.85 -5.76
C ALA A 184 53.34 30.53 -5.35
N ALA A 185 53.41 31.10 -4.14
CA ALA A 185 54.62 31.69 -3.60
C ALA A 185 55.77 30.67 -3.47
N ALA A 186 55.47 29.44 -3.03
CA ALA A 186 56.44 28.35 -2.96
C ALA A 186 56.95 27.94 -4.35
N ALA A 187 56.08 27.91 -5.36
CA ALA A 187 56.44 27.61 -6.75
C ALA A 187 57.36 28.69 -7.37
N VAL A 188 57.09 29.97 -7.10
CA VAL A 188 57.97 31.08 -7.52
C VAL A 188 59.35 30.98 -6.85
N LYS A 189 59.40 30.63 -5.56
CA LYS A 189 60.66 30.47 -4.81
C LYS A 189 61.52 29.29 -5.32
N THR A 190 60.88 28.23 -5.80
CA THR A 190 61.58 27.07 -6.41
C THR A 190 61.96 27.31 -7.87
N GLY A 191 61.11 27.96 -8.66
CA GLY A 191 61.40 28.37 -10.04
C GLY A 191 62.53 29.40 -10.13
N GLY A 192 62.55 30.39 -9.22
CA GLY A 192 63.62 31.39 -9.11
C GLY A 192 64.98 30.82 -8.66
N ARG A 193 64.98 29.65 -8.01
CA ARG A 193 66.22 28.95 -7.64
C ARG A 193 66.89 28.29 -8.85
N LYS A 194 66.11 27.77 -9.81
CA LYS A 194 66.66 27.13 -11.02
C LYS A 194 67.23 28.15 -12.02
N THR A 195 66.67 29.36 -12.11
CA THR A 195 67.20 30.41 -12.98
C THR A 195 68.42 31.11 -12.40
N ARG A 196 68.50 31.32 -11.07
CA ARG A 196 69.71 31.89 -10.45
C ARG A 196 70.92 30.94 -10.44
N GLY A 197 70.71 29.62 -10.46
CA GLY A 197 71.81 28.65 -10.59
C GLY A 197 72.47 28.63 -11.97
N ARG A 198 71.80 29.10 -13.02
CA ARG A 198 72.31 29.04 -14.41
C ARG A 198 73.04 30.31 -14.88
N VAL A 199 72.90 31.42 -14.15
CA VAL A 199 73.59 32.69 -14.48
C VAL A 199 74.98 32.77 -13.82
N ALA A 200 75.26 31.94 -12.80
CA ALA A 200 76.57 31.90 -12.15
C ALA A 200 77.67 31.17 -12.97
N GLU A 201 77.33 30.44 -14.03
CA GLU A 201 78.29 29.71 -14.87
C GLU A 201 78.72 30.45 -16.16
N LEU A 202 78.17 31.64 -16.46
CA LEU A 202 78.46 32.37 -17.70
C LEU A 202 79.30 33.66 -17.50
N GLY A 203 79.84 33.89 -16.29
CA GLY A 203 80.56 35.11 -15.93
C GLY A 203 82.05 34.97 -15.65
N ALA A 204 82.71 33.88 -16.07
CA ALA A 204 84.14 33.64 -15.85
C ALA A 204 84.84 33.18 -17.13
N SER A 205 84.95 34.07 -18.12
CA SER A 205 85.95 33.99 -19.21
C SER A 205 85.99 35.34 -19.92
N HIS A 206 86.85 36.24 -19.44
CA HIS A 206 87.83 36.97 -20.23
C HIS A 206 88.73 37.82 -19.34
#